data_AF-A0A2V7C2G2-F1
#
_entry.id   AF-A0A2V7C2G2-F1
#
_cell.length_a   1.000
_cell.length_b   1.000
_cell.length_c   1.000
_cell.angle_alpha   90.00
_cell.angle_beta   90.00
_cell.angle_gamma   90.00
#
_symmetry.space_group_name_H-M   'P 1'
#
loop_
_entity.id
_entity.type
_entity.pdbx_description
1 polymer ?
#
loop_
_entity_poly.entity_id
_entity_poly.type
_entity_poly.pdbx_seq_one_letter_code
_entity_poly.pdbx_strand_id
1 'polypeptide(L)' 'MRVILRNPRREVDVAGNRRVKDILRELDIMPETVLVICGDDLITADQVVREGDTIELRPVMSGGRAGPA' A
#
# COMPACT_ATOMS: atom_id res chain seq x y z
N MET A 1 10.20 -8.44 -1.27
CA MET A 1 8.91 -7.88 -1.74
C MET A 1 9.10 -6.39 -1.89
N ARG A 2 8.64 -5.81 -3.01
CA ARG A 2 8.81 -4.37 -3.27
C ARG A 2 7.50 -3.63 -2.99
N VAL A 3 7.58 -2.55 -2.23
CA VAL A 3 6.44 -1.70 -1.87
C VAL A 3 6.59 -0.35 -2.55
N ILE A 4 5.65 -0.02 -3.44
CA ILE A 4 5.64 1.21 -4.22
C ILE A 4 4.53 2.11 -3.67
N LEU A 5 4.91 3.16 -2.95
CA LEU A 5 3.98 4.20 -2.54
C LEU A 5 3.84 5.18 -3.70
N ARG A 6 2.60 5.41 -4.14
CA ARG A 6 2.31 6.47 -5.11
C ARG A 6 1.74 7.66 -4.33
N ASN A 7 2.46 8.79 -4.35
CA ASN A 7 2.11 10.09 -3.73
C ASN A 7 2.54 10.27 -2.25
N PRO A 8 3.82 10.57 -1.95
CA PRO A 8 4.96 10.75 -2.86
C PRO A 8 5.50 9.42 -3.40
N ARG A 9 6.10 9.42 -4.60
CA ARG A 9 6.63 8.19 -5.22
C ARG A 9 7.83 7.68 -4.43
N ARG A 10 7.63 6.62 -3.64
CA ARG A 10 8.68 5.98 -2.84
C ARG A 10 8.64 4.48 -3.05
N GLU A 11 9.81 3.88 -3.17
CA GLU A 11 9.97 2.44 -3.34
C GLU A 11 10.77 1.93 -2.14
N VAL A 12 10.23 0.92 -1.46
CA VAL A 12 10.80 0.37 -0.23
C VAL A 12 10.83 -1.15 -0.37
N ASP A 13 11.99 -1.74 -0.11
CA ASP A 13 12.13 -3.18 -0.01
C ASP A 13 11.76 -3.64 1.39
N VAL A 14 10.84 -4.60 1.47
CA VAL A 14 10.33 -5.12 2.74
C VAL A 14 10.36 -6.64 2.69
N ALA A 15 10.55 -7.27 3.86
CA ALA A 15 10.48 -8.71 3.99
C ALA A 15 9.09 -9.22 3.56
N GLY A 16 9.07 -10.16 2.61
CA GLY A 16 7.84 -10.79 2.14
C GLY A 16 7.35 -11.90 3.07
N ASN A 17 6.37 -12.67 2.58
CA ASN A 17 5.67 -13.72 3.33
C ASN A 17 4.98 -13.18 4.60
N ARG A 18 4.50 -11.94 4.53
CA ARG A 18 3.79 -11.25 5.63
C ARG A 18 2.45 -10.75 5.14
N ARG A 19 1.53 -10.49 6.08
CA ARG A 19 0.25 -9.90 5.73
C ARG A 19 0.44 -8.43 5.40
N VAL A 20 -0.30 -7.94 4.42
CA VAL A 20 -0.30 -6.52 4.03
C VAL A 20 -0.51 -5.61 5.24
N LYS A 21 -1.45 -5.93 6.14
CA LYS A 21 -1.70 -5.16 7.36
C LYS A 21 -0.50 -5.06 8.30
N ASP A 22 0.34 -6.10 8.37
CA ASP A 22 1.52 -6.10 9.24
C ASP A 22 2.60 -5.19 8.64
N ILE A 23 2.75 -5.23 7.31
CA ILE A 23 3.65 -4.34 6.56
C ILE A 23 3.19 -2.89 6.70
N LEU A 24 1.90 -2.62 6.50
CA LEU A 24 1.32 -1.29 6.64
C LEU A 24 1.49 -0.75 8.07
N ARG A 25 1.27 -1.59 9.09
CA ARG A 25 1.49 -1.22 10.48
C ARG A 25 2.95 -0.88 10.78
N GLU A 26 3.90 -1.59 10.19
CA GLU A 26 5.33 -1.31 10.33
C GLU A 26 5.72 0.02 9.64
N LEU A 27 5.02 0.37 8.56
CA LEU A 27 5.17 1.64 7.86
C LEU A 27 4.34 2.78 8.49
N ASP A 28 3.63 2.52 9.60
CA ASP A 28 2.70 3.45 10.26
C ASP A 28 1.56 3.96 9.34
N ILE A 29 1.12 3.09 8.42
CA ILE A 29 0.05 3.37 7.45
C ILE A 29 -1.23 2.63 7.86
N MET A 30 -2.36 3.33 7.83
CA MET A 30 -3.66 2.72 8.09
C MET A 30 -4.17 1.98 6.84
N PRO A 31 -4.57 0.70 6.95
CA PRO A 31 -5.09 -0.06 5.80
C PRO A 31 -6.40 0.50 5.23
N GLU A 32 -7.15 1.27 6.01
CA GLU A 32 -8.40 1.91 5.57
C GLU A 32 -8.14 3.16 4.73
N THR A 33 -6.94 3.74 4.78
CA THR A 33 -6.59 4.97 4.06
C THR A 33 -5.80 4.72 2.79
N VAL A 34 -5.50 3.44 2.47
CA VAL A 34 -4.77 3.05 1.26
C VAL A 34 -5.42 1.85 0.58
N LEU A 35 -5.42 1.87 -0.74
CA LEU A 35 -5.67 0.71 -1.57
C LEU A 35 -4.36 0.00 -1.83
N VAL A 36 -4.37 -1.33 -1.71
CA VAL A 36 -3.21 -2.18 -1.97
C VAL A 36 -3.46 -2.92 -3.27
N ILE A 37 -2.55 -2.76 -4.22
CA ILE A 37 -2.60 -3.39 -5.54
C ILE A 37 -1.38 -4.29 -5.65
N CYS A 38 -1.54 -5.56 -5.97
CA CYS A 38 -0.44 -6.50 -6.20
C CYS A 38 -0.40 -6.84 -7.68
N GLY A 39 0.62 -6.34 -8.40
CA GLY A 39 0.62 -6.38 -9.86
C GLY A 39 -0.55 -5.59 -10.43
N ASP A 40 -1.55 -6.30 -10.95
CA ASP A 40 -2.77 -5.72 -11.53
C ASP A 40 -4.04 -6.00 -10.69
N ASP A 41 -3.90 -6.74 -9.58
CA ASP A 41 -5.03 -7.15 -8.74
C ASP A 41 -5.13 -6.29 -7.47
N LEU A 42 -6.34 -5.80 -7.17
CA LEU A 42 -6.62 -5.14 -5.90
C LEU A 42 -6.74 -6.19 -4.79
N ILE A 43 -5.87 -6.12 -3.79
CA ILE A 43 -5.84 -7.06 -2.67
C ILE A 43 -6.23 -6.37 -1.38
N THR A 44 -6.77 -7.15 -0.43
CA THR A 44 -7.13 -6.65 0.89
C THR A 44 -5.95 -6.67 1.84
N ALA A 45 -6.02 -5.85 2.90
CA ALA A 45 -4.97 -5.78 3.91
C ALA A 45 -4.76 -7.10 4.68
N ASP A 46 -5.72 -8.03 4.64
CA ASP A 46 -5.59 -9.35 5.27
C ASP A 46 -4.86 -10.38 4.41
N GLN A 47 -4.60 -10.08 3.13
CA GLN A 47 -3.93 -10.99 2.22
C GLN A 47 -2.43 -11.09 2.55
N VAL A 48 -1.84 -12.27 2.30
CA VAL A 48 -0.41 -12.52 2.48
C VAL A 48 0.31 -12.28 1.16
N VAL A 49 1.34 -11.44 1.20
CA VAL A 49 2.16 -11.09 0.03
C VAL A 49 3.49 -11.83 0.11
N ARG A 50 3.89 -12.46 -0.99
CA ARG A 50 5.13 -13.24 -1.06
C ARG A 50 6.33 -12.35 -1.36
N GLU A 51 7.51 -12.88 -1.10
CA GLU A 51 8.77 -12.14 -1.28
C GLU A 51 9.05 -11.68 -2.72
N GLY A 52 8.56 -12.42 -3.71
CA GLY A 52 8.67 -12.06 -5.14
C GLY A 52 7.61 -11.08 -5.63
N ASP A 53 6.61 -10.75 -4.79
CA ASP A 53 5.50 -9.90 -5.21
C ASP A 53 5.86 -8.41 -5.10
N THR A 54 5.22 -7.61 -5.93
CA THR A 54 5.30 -6.14 -5.90
C THR A 54 3.94 -5.59 -5.56
N ILE A 55 3.87 -4.81 -4.47
CA ILE A 55 2.65 -4.15 -4.06
C ILE A 55 2.75 -2.65 -4.26
N GLU A 56 1.69 -2.06 -4.79
CA GLU A 56 1.50 -0.63 -4.90
C GLU A 56 0.50 -0.17 -3.86
N LEU A 57 0.89 0.84 -3.09
CA LEU A 57 0.04 1.52 -2.12
C LEU A 57 -0.46 2.82 -2.73
N ARG A 58 -1.77 2.90 -2.95
CA ARG A 58 -2.46 4.09 -3.45
C ARG A 58 -3.30 4.69 -2.33
N PRO A 59 -2.97 5.89 -1.81
CA PRO A 59 -3.80 6.53 -0.81
C PRO A 59 -5.20 6.82 -1.37
N VAL A 60 -6.23 6.47 -0.60
CA VAL A 60 -7.59 6.93 -0.88
C VAL A 60 -7.70 8.35 -0.38
N MET A 61 -7.51 9.31 -1.29
CA MET A 61 -7.99 10.65 -1.03
C MET A 61 -9.51 10.55 -1.01
N SER A 62 -10.11 10.55 0.18
CA SER A 62 -11.52 10.94 0.32
C SER A 62 -11.63 12.29 -0.39
N GLY A 63 -12.25 12.31 -1.56
CA GLY A 63 -12.44 13.49 -2.41
C GLY A 63 -13.42 14.48 -1.79
N GLY A 64 -13.12 14.92 -0.58
CA GLY A 64 -13.88 15.88 0.19
C GLY A 64 -12.98 17.01 0.65
N ARG A 65 -12.81 18.01 -0.24
CA ARG A 65 -12.53 19.43 0.02
C ARG A 65 -11.09 19.95 -0.19
N ALA A 66 -11.05 20.97 -1.06
CA ALA A 66 -10.09 22.06 -1.20
C ALA A 66 -8.78 21.81 -1.97
N GLY A 67 -8.87 21.85 -3.31
CA GLY A 67 -7.84 22.57 -4.07
C GLY A 67 -8.08 24.09 -3.90
N PRO A 68 -7.03 24.92 -3.77
CA PRO A 68 -7.20 26.36 -3.63
C PRO A 68 -7.76 26.96 -4.94
N ALA A 69 -8.63 27.95 -4.74
CA ALA A 69 -9.23 28.80 -5.78
C ALA A 69 -8.19 29.69 -6.48
#